data_AF-A0A829QJW2-F1
#
_entry.id   AF-A0A829QJW2-F1
#
_cell.length_a   1.000
_cell.length_b   1.000
_cell.length_c   1.000
_cell.angle_alpha   90.00
_cell.angle_beta   90.00
_cell.angle_gamma   90.00
#
_symmetry.space_group_name_H-M   'P 1'
#
loop_
_entity.id
_entity.type
_entity.pdbx_description
1 polymer ?
#
loop_
_entity_poly.entity_id
_entity_poly.type
_entity_poly.pdbx_seq_one_letter_code
_entity_poly.pdbx_strand_id
1 'polypeptide(L)'
;MGTDFKPISSRPEPLFELVVQPVCDHCNNGWMNDLDMVVLPWLQDPYAVSIDAAALRRWAIKVAILRCYYENPHVLEPGDLVALYNGEEMTDWHIFVGRTLCPSHSHTFAGAGCLIFPDGGRGVGLTQVSWSLGRIAVVAIRVVSGSEAGNGFLKHFKSVVRLEGTLVAEVSRKKGVRAPELGVLPELTPPKWESLVWYFSTNPLSPIASQVGQMEEDFRAVLEERGMVVRDQP
;
A
#
# COMPACT_ATOMS: atom_id res chain seq x y z
N MET A 1 -27.59 23.25 22.44
CA MET A 1 -27.00 24.56 22.80
C MET A 1 -25.70 24.28 23.53
N GLY A 2 -24.56 24.68 22.96
CA GLY A 2 -23.28 24.72 23.66
C GLY A 2 -23.08 26.12 24.24
N THR A 3 -22.48 26.20 25.43
CA THR A 3 -22.56 27.32 26.37
C THR A 3 -21.62 28.49 26.12
N ASP A 4 -20.94 28.58 24.99
CA ASP A 4 -19.97 29.65 24.75
C ASP A 4 -20.33 30.46 23.50
N PHE A 5 -20.79 31.70 23.72
CA PHE A 5 -21.10 32.72 22.72
C PHE A 5 -19.86 33.18 21.91
N LYS A 6 -19.11 32.24 21.32
CA LYS A 6 -18.09 32.55 20.32
C LYS A 6 -18.76 32.65 18.95
N PRO A 7 -18.42 33.64 18.11
CA PRO A 7 -18.89 33.69 16.75
C PRO A 7 -18.49 32.39 16.06
N ILE A 8 -19.48 31.68 15.50
CA ILE A 8 -19.24 30.52 14.64
C ILE A 8 -18.44 31.05 13.46
N SER A 9 -17.13 30.83 13.50
CA SER A 9 -16.25 31.07 12.38
C SER A 9 -16.79 30.26 11.20
N SER A 10 -17.30 30.95 10.18
CA SER A 10 -17.81 30.36 8.95
C SER A 10 -16.71 29.80 8.05
N ARG A 11 -15.51 29.56 8.59
CA ARG A 11 -14.48 28.82 7.86
C ARG A 11 -14.96 27.37 7.86
N PRO A 12 -15.20 26.75 6.69
CA PRO A 12 -15.38 25.31 6.61
C PRO A 12 -14.23 24.68 7.39
N GLU A 13 -14.48 23.59 8.14
CA GLU A 13 -13.37 22.77 8.65
C GLU A 13 -12.35 22.62 7.53
N PRO A 14 -11.06 22.91 7.77
CA PRO A 14 -10.05 22.87 6.73
C PRO A 14 -9.92 21.43 6.25
N LEU A 15 -10.74 21.07 5.28
CA LEU A 15 -10.54 19.93 4.40
C LEU A 15 -9.19 20.19 3.73
N PHE A 16 -8.15 19.55 4.28
CA PHE A 16 -6.77 19.58 3.80
C PHE A 16 -6.05 20.95 3.86
N GLU A 17 -5.89 21.54 5.06
CA GLU A 17 -4.67 22.34 5.30
C GLU A 17 -3.53 21.35 5.59
N LEU A 18 -2.88 20.82 4.54
CA LEU A 18 -1.60 20.11 4.68
C LEU A 18 -0.57 21.13 5.22
N VAL A 19 -0.36 21.13 6.53
CA VAL A 19 0.75 21.88 7.13
C VAL A 19 2.04 21.19 6.70
N VAL A 20 2.64 21.69 5.62
CA VAL A 20 3.96 21.26 5.17
C VAL A 20 4.96 21.72 6.23
N GLN A 21 5.49 20.78 7.01
CA GLN A 21 6.55 21.11 7.97
C GLN A 21 7.83 21.52 7.23
N PRO A 22 8.68 22.39 7.83
CA PRO A 22 9.97 22.72 7.24
C PRO A 22 10.78 21.45 6.98
N VAL A 23 11.16 21.24 5.72
CA VAL A 23 11.96 20.10 5.29
C VAL A 23 13.41 20.59 5.12
N CYS A 24 14.40 19.89 5.67
CA CYS A 24 15.81 20.27 5.50
C CYS A 24 16.27 20.08 4.04
N ASP A 25 17.33 20.77 3.63
CA ASP A 25 17.87 20.70 2.25
C ASP A 25 18.20 19.27 1.81
N HIS A 26 18.63 18.43 2.75
CA HIS A 26 18.84 17.01 2.51
C HIS A 26 17.53 16.34 2.06
N CYS A 27 16.46 16.46 2.85
CA CYS A 27 15.17 15.85 2.55
C CYS A 27 14.44 16.52 1.36
N ASN A 28 14.70 17.80 1.08
CA ASN A 28 14.11 18.58 -0.02
C ASN A 28 15.02 18.65 -1.26
N ASN A 29 15.71 17.55 -1.60
CA ASN A 29 16.68 17.51 -2.69
C ASN A 29 16.08 17.22 -4.09
N GLY A 30 14.75 17.26 -4.23
CA GLY A 30 14.04 17.02 -5.50
C GLY A 30 13.72 15.57 -5.84
N TRP A 31 14.28 14.58 -5.12
CA TRP A 31 14.15 13.16 -5.47
C TRP A 31 12.69 12.67 -5.65
N MET A 32 11.76 13.17 -4.83
CA MET A 32 10.35 12.80 -4.93
C MET A 32 9.72 13.28 -6.23
N ASN A 33 10.06 14.51 -6.65
CA ASN A 33 9.57 15.12 -7.87
C ASN A 33 10.21 14.45 -9.09
N ASP A 34 11.52 14.21 -9.04
CA ASP A 34 12.23 13.49 -10.11
C ASP A 34 11.63 12.11 -10.35
N LEU A 35 11.28 11.40 -9.27
CA LEU A 35 10.63 10.10 -9.35
C LEU A 35 9.23 10.17 -9.97
N ASP A 36 8.43 11.20 -9.65
CA ASP A 36 7.13 11.41 -10.29
C ASP A 36 7.30 11.73 -11.78
N MET A 37 8.27 12.56 -12.14
CA MET A 37 8.55 12.95 -13.52
C MET A 37 9.02 11.77 -14.38
N VAL A 38 9.77 10.82 -13.81
CA VAL A 38 10.19 9.60 -14.50
C VAL A 38 8.98 8.70 -14.83
N VAL A 39 7.97 8.66 -13.97
CA VAL A 39 6.81 7.77 -14.10
C VAL A 39 5.65 8.43 -14.86
N LEU A 40 5.58 9.76 -14.87
CA LEU A 40 4.49 10.54 -15.47
C LEU A 40 4.17 10.15 -16.94
N PRO A 41 5.13 9.98 -17.86
CA PRO A 41 4.80 9.58 -19.24
C PRO A 41 4.10 8.22 -19.31
N TRP A 42 4.51 7.28 -18.45
CA TRP A 42 3.88 5.97 -18.35
C TRP A 42 2.47 6.04 -17.74
N LEU A 43 2.23 6.92 -16.76
CA LEU A 43 0.89 7.12 -16.21
C LEU A 43 -0.08 7.72 -17.22
N GLN A 44 0.41 8.58 -18.11
CA GLN A 44 -0.39 9.23 -19.15
C GLN A 44 -0.78 8.26 -20.27
N ASP A 45 0.15 7.40 -20.70
CA ASP A 45 -0.11 6.38 -21.72
C ASP A 45 0.65 5.07 -21.44
N PRO A 46 0.13 4.21 -20.54
CA PRO A 46 0.80 2.98 -20.14
C PRO A 46 0.76 1.89 -21.22
N TYR A 47 0.07 2.12 -22.34
CA TYR A 47 -0.04 1.20 -23.45
C TYR A 47 0.96 1.50 -24.57
N ALA A 48 1.39 2.76 -24.71
CA ALA A 48 2.39 3.17 -25.69
C ALA A 48 3.79 3.36 -25.08
N VAL A 49 3.88 3.67 -23.79
CA VAL A 49 5.15 3.99 -23.12
C VAL A 49 5.58 2.82 -22.25
N SER A 50 6.85 2.40 -22.36
CA SER A 50 7.46 1.46 -21.43
C SER A 50 8.21 2.18 -20.32
N ILE A 51 8.27 1.60 -19.13
CA ILE A 51 9.03 2.14 -18.00
C ILE A 51 9.98 1.09 -17.41
N ASP A 52 11.09 1.55 -16.84
CA ASP A 52 11.97 0.70 -16.04
C ASP A 52 11.26 0.21 -14.77
N ALA A 53 11.39 -1.09 -14.48
CA ALA A 53 10.72 -1.73 -13.36
C ALA A 53 11.19 -1.18 -12.01
N ALA A 54 12.46 -0.80 -11.86
CA ALA A 54 12.98 -0.24 -10.62
C ALA A 54 12.42 1.16 -10.36
N ALA A 55 12.31 1.99 -11.40
CA ALA A 55 11.67 3.31 -11.30
C ALA A 55 10.18 3.19 -10.89
N LEU A 56 9.42 2.34 -11.58
CA LEU A 56 8.00 2.11 -11.26
C LEU A 56 7.81 1.55 -9.84
N ARG A 57 8.65 0.60 -9.42
CA ARG A 57 8.62 0.06 -8.05
C ARG A 57 8.89 1.14 -7.03
N ARG A 58 9.96 1.91 -7.19
CA ARG A 58 10.35 2.95 -6.22
C ARG A 58 9.24 4.00 -6.09
N TRP A 59 8.61 4.39 -7.20
CA TRP A 59 7.47 5.29 -7.19
C TRP A 59 6.24 4.69 -6.50
N ALA A 60 5.90 3.43 -6.81
CA ALA A 60 4.77 2.76 -6.15
C ALA A 60 5.00 2.61 -4.64
N ILE A 61 6.23 2.30 -4.21
CA ILE A 61 6.59 2.22 -2.79
C ILE A 61 6.49 3.60 -2.13
N LYS A 62 6.95 4.67 -2.79
CA LYS A 62 6.74 6.06 -2.32
C LYS A 62 5.26 6.33 -2.07
N VAL A 63 4.40 6.08 -3.05
CA VAL A 63 2.95 6.30 -2.92
C VAL A 63 2.36 5.47 -1.78
N ALA A 64 2.76 4.20 -1.68
CA ALA A 64 2.29 3.31 -0.62
C ALA A 64 2.72 3.78 0.78
N ILE A 65 3.98 4.21 0.94
CA ILE A 65 4.51 4.74 2.21
C ILE A 65 3.79 6.04 2.60
N LEU A 66 3.57 6.95 1.66
CA LEU A 66 2.81 8.18 1.91
C LEU A 66 1.37 7.87 2.35
N ARG A 67 0.75 6.83 1.77
CA ARG A 67 -0.57 6.37 2.19
C ARG A 67 -0.54 5.74 3.59
N CYS A 68 0.41 4.86 3.87
CA CYS A 68 0.59 4.30 5.22
C CYS A 68 0.77 5.42 6.25
N TYR A 69 1.57 6.44 5.94
CA TYR A 69 1.78 7.58 6.84
C TYR A 69 0.48 8.34 7.14
N TYR A 70 -0.37 8.53 6.13
CA TYR A 70 -1.67 9.19 6.29
C TYR A 70 -2.66 8.35 7.10
N GLU A 71 -2.70 7.04 6.88
CA GLU A 71 -3.65 6.13 7.52
C GLU A 71 -3.26 5.83 8.97
N ASN A 72 -2.03 5.35 9.16
CA ASN A 72 -1.48 5.08 10.47
C ASN A 72 0.06 5.06 10.38
N PRO A 73 0.74 6.12 10.85
CA PRO A 73 2.19 6.25 10.70
C PRO A 73 2.97 5.15 11.43
N HIS A 74 2.38 4.52 12.46
CA HIS A 74 3.03 3.42 13.18
C HIS A 74 3.08 2.13 12.35
N VAL A 75 2.37 2.02 11.22
CA VAL A 75 2.43 0.82 10.36
C VAL A 75 3.68 0.81 9.47
N LEU A 76 4.37 1.95 9.35
CA LEU A 76 5.62 2.03 8.60
C LEU A 76 6.75 1.33 9.36
N GLU A 77 7.42 0.41 8.67
CA GLU A 77 8.58 -0.27 9.21
C GLU A 77 9.73 0.71 9.46
N PRO A 78 10.43 0.62 10.61
CA PRO A 78 11.59 1.44 10.88
C PRO A 78 12.62 1.32 9.75
N GLY A 79 13.01 2.44 9.16
CA GLY A 79 13.98 2.50 8.07
C GLY A 79 13.39 2.49 6.65
N ASP A 80 12.09 2.19 6.46
CA ASP A 80 11.49 2.19 5.10
C ASP A 80 11.61 3.59 4.44
N LEU A 81 11.40 4.67 5.20
CA LEU A 81 11.58 6.04 4.72
C LEU A 81 13.03 6.34 4.34
N VAL A 82 14.00 5.88 5.14
CA VAL A 82 15.43 6.10 4.91
C VAL A 82 15.89 5.33 3.66
N ALA A 83 15.48 4.07 3.53
CA ALA A 83 15.78 3.23 2.38
C ALA A 83 15.21 3.82 1.08
N LEU A 84 13.94 4.28 1.12
CA LEU A 84 13.30 4.92 -0.03
C LEU A 84 14.05 6.21 -0.44
N TYR A 85 14.41 7.02 0.55
CA TYR A 85 15.17 8.25 0.35
C TYR A 85 16.56 7.99 -0.26
N ASN A 86 17.32 7.04 0.28
CA ASN A 86 18.64 6.64 -0.22
C ASN A 86 18.59 5.92 -1.58
N GLY A 87 17.40 5.53 -2.04
CA GLY A 87 17.23 4.76 -3.27
C GLY A 87 17.70 3.31 -3.15
N GLU A 88 17.65 2.79 -1.93
CA GLU A 88 17.93 1.41 -1.63
C GLU A 88 16.84 0.49 -2.17
N GLU A 89 17.21 -0.75 -2.47
CA GLU A 89 16.25 -1.75 -2.89
C GLU A 89 15.47 -2.27 -1.67
N MET A 90 14.17 -1.98 -1.63
CA MET A 90 13.30 -2.41 -0.53
C MET A 90 12.70 -3.79 -0.85
N THR A 91 13.42 -4.85 -0.48
CA THR A 91 13.12 -6.24 -0.87
C THR A 91 11.86 -6.83 -0.22
N ASP A 92 11.33 -6.20 0.80
CA ASP A 92 10.12 -6.67 1.48
C ASP A 92 8.83 -6.06 0.90
N TRP A 93 9.00 -5.12 -0.04
CA TRP A 93 7.90 -4.59 -0.84
C TRP A 93 7.69 -5.41 -2.11
N HIS A 94 6.44 -5.76 -2.37
CA HIS A 94 5.97 -6.45 -3.55
C HIS A 94 4.98 -5.56 -4.28
N ILE A 95 5.34 -5.13 -5.48
CA ILE A 95 4.55 -4.22 -6.29
C ILE A 95 3.94 -5.01 -7.42
N PHE A 96 2.64 -4.90 -7.60
CA PHE A 96 1.90 -5.50 -8.69
C PHE A 96 1.17 -4.41 -9.46
N VAL A 97 1.10 -4.57 -10.78
CA VAL A 97 0.37 -3.67 -11.66
C VAL A 97 -0.62 -4.44 -12.51
N GLY A 98 -1.76 -3.84 -12.78
CA GLY A 98 -2.80 -4.37 -13.66
C GLY A 98 -3.54 -3.25 -14.35
N ARG A 99 -4.63 -3.60 -15.02
CA ARG A 99 -5.51 -2.62 -15.65
C ARG A 99 -6.96 -2.81 -15.25
N THR A 100 -7.65 -1.72 -14.95
CA THR A 100 -9.08 -1.73 -14.64
C THR A 100 -9.90 -1.61 -15.93
N LEU A 101 -11.03 -2.31 -15.98
CA LEU A 101 -12.00 -2.25 -17.07
C LEU A 101 -12.60 -0.85 -17.22
N CYS A 102 -12.86 -0.19 -16.09
CA CYS A 102 -13.39 1.16 -16.03
C CYS A 102 -12.32 2.10 -15.48
N PRO A 103 -12.16 3.32 -16.04
CA PRO A 103 -11.35 4.34 -15.43
C PRO A 103 -11.84 4.62 -14.00
N SER A 104 -10.92 4.62 -13.03
CA SER A 104 -11.23 4.90 -11.64
C SER A 104 -10.08 5.66 -10.99
N HIS A 105 -10.42 6.36 -9.91
CA HIS A 105 -9.45 6.95 -9.01
C HIS A 105 -9.85 6.54 -7.61
N SER A 106 -9.22 5.47 -7.11
CA SER A 106 -9.49 4.93 -5.79
C SER A 106 -8.20 4.62 -5.07
N HIS A 107 -8.30 4.51 -3.76
CA HIS A 107 -7.20 4.13 -2.89
C HIS A 107 -7.77 3.34 -1.71
N THR A 108 -7.03 2.32 -1.30
CA THR A 108 -7.43 1.43 -0.22
C THR A 108 -6.20 1.09 0.60
N PHE A 109 -6.38 1.11 1.91
CA PHE A 109 -5.42 0.62 2.88
C PHE A 109 -6.00 -0.61 3.56
N ALA A 110 -5.25 -1.70 3.54
CA ALA A 110 -5.59 -2.98 4.12
C ALA A 110 -4.33 -3.61 4.73
N GLY A 111 -4.47 -4.74 5.41
CA GLY A 111 -3.34 -5.45 5.98
C GLY A 111 -3.82 -6.55 6.90
N ALA A 112 -3.06 -7.64 6.93
CA ALA A 112 -3.28 -8.73 7.86
C ALA A 112 -2.22 -8.63 8.95
N GLY A 113 -2.64 -8.49 10.20
CA GLY A 113 -1.75 -8.50 11.37
C GLY A 113 -2.24 -7.57 12.47
N CYS A 114 -2.08 -7.99 13.73
CA CYS A 114 -2.71 -7.34 14.88
C CYS A 114 -1.74 -6.54 15.77
N LEU A 115 -0.43 -6.66 15.56
CA LEU A 115 0.58 -6.00 16.40
C LEU A 115 1.30 -4.90 15.62
N ILE A 116 1.13 -3.66 16.05
CA ILE A 116 1.93 -2.51 15.63
C ILE A 116 2.83 -2.13 16.80
N PHE A 117 4.14 -1.99 16.55
CA PHE A 117 5.07 -1.56 17.61
C PHE A 117 5.02 -0.05 17.84
N PRO A 118 5.30 0.43 19.07
CA PRO A 118 5.31 1.86 19.39
C PRO A 118 6.29 2.68 18.55
N ASP A 119 7.44 2.10 18.21
CA ASP A 119 8.50 2.68 17.37
C ASP A 119 8.24 2.51 15.86
N GLY A 120 7.13 1.87 15.49
CA GLY A 120 6.71 1.64 14.13
C GLY A 120 6.90 0.19 13.67
N GLY A 121 6.22 -0.15 12.59
CA GLY A 121 6.25 -1.47 11.97
C GLY A 121 5.26 -2.44 12.61
N ARG A 122 5.03 -3.55 11.90
CA ARG A 122 4.20 -4.64 12.38
C ARG A 122 5.07 -5.75 12.95
N GLY A 123 4.59 -6.41 14.01
CA GLY A 123 5.28 -7.60 14.55
C GLY A 123 5.17 -8.83 13.68
N VAL A 124 4.08 -8.94 12.91
CA VAL A 124 3.80 -10.09 12.04
C VAL A 124 2.81 -9.68 10.95
N GLY A 125 2.86 -10.39 9.82
CA GLY A 125 1.88 -10.27 8.74
C GLY A 125 2.36 -9.36 7.63
N LEU A 126 1.47 -8.51 7.14
CA LEU A 126 1.74 -7.62 6.02
C LEU A 126 0.83 -6.39 6.02
N THR A 127 1.24 -5.39 5.24
CA THR A 127 0.43 -4.23 4.89
C THR A 127 0.17 -4.24 3.39
N GLN A 128 -1.05 -3.87 3.00
CA GLN A 128 -1.45 -3.69 1.62
C GLN A 128 -1.92 -2.25 1.40
N VAL A 129 -1.34 -1.61 0.40
CA VAL A 129 -1.85 -0.36 -0.15
C VAL A 129 -2.21 -0.61 -1.61
N SER A 130 -3.39 -0.22 -2.03
CA SER A 130 -3.83 -0.41 -3.41
C SER A 130 -4.48 0.86 -3.92
N TRP A 131 -4.28 1.17 -5.19
CA TRP A 131 -4.90 2.33 -5.81
C TRP A 131 -5.12 2.10 -7.29
N SER A 132 -6.04 2.87 -7.84
CA SER A 132 -6.23 2.99 -9.27
C SER A 132 -6.09 4.45 -9.70
N LEU A 133 -5.54 4.65 -10.89
CA LEU A 133 -5.44 5.95 -11.54
C LEU A 133 -5.78 5.79 -13.02
N GLY A 134 -6.94 6.30 -13.42
CA GLY A 134 -7.47 6.02 -14.75
C GLY A 134 -7.67 4.52 -14.91
N ARG A 135 -7.02 3.91 -15.90
CA ARG A 135 -7.11 2.45 -16.15
C ARG A 135 -5.98 1.65 -15.50
N ILE A 136 -5.10 2.28 -14.73
CA ILE A 136 -3.97 1.61 -14.08
C ILE A 136 -4.42 1.15 -12.70
N ALA A 137 -4.17 -0.11 -12.36
CA ALA A 137 -4.31 -0.64 -11.01
C ALA A 137 -2.92 -0.93 -10.42
N VAL A 138 -2.69 -0.56 -9.17
CA VAL A 138 -1.46 -0.88 -8.43
C VAL A 138 -1.83 -1.50 -7.09
N VAL A 139 -1.15 -2.59 -6.75
CA VAL A 139 -1.22 -3.25 -5.45
C VAL A 139 0.20 -3.32 -4.89
N ALA A 140 0.45 -2.63 -3.79
CA ALA A 140 1.70 -2.62 -3.07
C ALA A 140 1.54 -3.39 -1.75
N ILE A 141 2.31 -4.46 -1.58
CA ILE A 141 2.25 -5.33 -0.39
C ILE A 141 3.61 -5.28 0.30
N ARG A 142 3.63 -4.86 1.56
CA ARG A 142 4.82 -4.88 2.43
C ARG A 142 4.69 -6.04 3.39
N VAL A 143 5.51 -7.08 3.22
CA VAL A 143 5.57 -8.21 4.14
C VAL A 143 6.50 -7.86 5.30
N VAL A 144 6.12 -8.15 6.54
CA VAL A 144 7.03 -7.97 7.68
C VAL A 144 8.24 -8.89 7.53
N SER A 145 9.44 -8.34 7.69
CA SER A 145 10.69 -9.08 7.48
C SER A 145 10.76 -10.30 8.40
N GLY A 146 10.98 -11.50 7.84
CA GLY A 146 10.98 -12.75 8.60
C GLY A 146 9.60 -13.31 8.97
N SER A 147 8.50 -12.67 8.60
CA SER A 147 7.16 -13.16 8.89
C SER A 147 6.77 -14.36 8.02
N GLU A 148 6.73 -15.56 8.58
CA GLU A 148 6.25 -16.77 7.88
C GLU A 148 4.78 -16.63 7.47
N ALA A 149 3.93 -16.10 8.37
CA ALA A 149 2.52 -15.85 8.08
C ALA A 149 2.34 -14.86 6.91
N GLY A 150 3.04 -13.72 6.94
CA GLY A 150 3.01 -12.74 5.86
C GLY A 150 3.48 -13.30 4.52
N ASN A 151 4.54 -14.11 4.52
CA ASN A 151 5.01 -14.82 3.32
C ASN A 151 3.98 -15.85 2.81
N GLY A 152 3.29 -16.55 3.71
CA GLY A 152 2.18 -17.45 3.40
C GLY A 152 1.04 -16.72 2.68
N PHE A 153 0.58 -15.59 3.24
CA PHE A 153 -0.44 -14.75 2.64
C PHE A 153 -0.05 -14.20 1.27
N LEU A 154 1.18 -13.70 1.13
CA LEU A 154 1.69 -13.23 -0.15
C LEU A 154 1.72 -14.36 -1.19
N LYS A 155 2.19 -15.55 -0.82
CA LYS A 155 2.22 -16.72 -1.71
C LYS A 155 0.80 -17.10 -2.15
N HIS A 156 -0.16 -17.07 -1.24
CA HIS A 156 -1.57 -17.32 -1.54
C HIS A 156 -2.12 -16.29 -2.53
N PHE A 157 -1.90 -15.00 -2.30
CA PHE A 157 -2.27 -13.92 -3.21
C PHE A 157 -1.70 -14.11 -4.61
N LYS A 158 -0.38 -14.39 -4.71
CA LYS A 158 0.27 -14.67 -6.00
C LYS A 158 -0.36 -15.86 -6.72
N SER A 159 -0.74 -16.91 -5.98
CA SER A 159 -1.40 -18.08 -6.55
C SER A 159 -2.79 -17.74 -7.10
N VAL A 160 -3.62 -17.03 -6.33
CA VAL A 160 -4.97 -16.63 -6.77
C VAL A 160 -4.91 -15.75 -8.00
N VAL A 161 -4.09 -14.70 -7.96
CA VAL A 161 -3.89 -13.78 -9.09
C VAL A 161 -3.48 -14.55 -10.35
N ARG A 162 -2.59 -15.53 -10.24
CA ARG A 162 -2.14 -16.36 -11.36
C ARG A 162 -3.23 -17.30 -11.88
N LEU A 163 -3.95 -17.99 -10.99
CA LEU A 163 -5.01 -18.93 -11.34
C LEU A 163 -6.16 -18.25 -12.09
N GLU A 164 -6.38 -16.97 -11.82
CA GLU A 164 -7.37 -16.14 -12.52
C GLU A 164 -6.87 -15.48 -13.81
N GLY A 165 -5.79 -16.01 -14.40
CA GLY A 165 -5.25 -15.49 -15.66
C GLY A 165 -4.31 -14.30 -15.49
N THR A 166 -3.66 -14.17 -14.32
CA THR A 166 -2.73 -13.08 -13.98
C THR A 166 -3.42 -11.71 -13.97
N LEU A 167 -4.34 -11.54 -13.02
CA LEU A 167 -5.09 -10.30 -12.80
C LEU A 167 -4.21 -9.06 -12.65
N VAL A 168 -3.08 -9.22 -11.96
CA VAL A 168 -2.01 -8.23 -11.80
C VAL A 168 -0.66 -8.93 -11.95
N ALA A 169 0.32 -8.24 -12.53
CA ALA A 169 1.67 -8.76 -12.70
C ALA A 169 2.62 -8.13 -11.68
N GLU A 170 3.46 -8.95 -11.05
CA GLU A 170 4.50 -8.46 -10.14
C GLU A 170 5.57 -7.70 -10.94
N VAL A 171 5.87 -6.49 -10.51
CA VAL A 171 6.93 -5.67 -11.09
C VAL A 171 8.29 -6.21 -10.61
N SER A 172 9.14 -6.57 -11.57
CA SER A 172 10.45 -7.18 -11.32
C SER A 172 11.36 -6.34 -10.43
N ARG A 173 12.09 -6.99 -9.52
CA ARG A 173 13.16 -6.38 -8.71
C ARG A 173 14.48 -6.21 -9.47
N LYS A 174 14.66 -6.99 -10.54
CA LYS A 174 15.91 -6.99 -11.30
C LYS A 174 16.10 -5.66 -12.02
N LYS A 175 17.28 -5.06 -11.85
CA LYS A 175 17.69 -3.83 -12.55
C LYS A 175 17.70 -4.04 -14.07
N GLY A 176 17.33 -3.01 -14.83
CA GLY A 176 17.31 -3.03 -16.29
C GLY A 176 16.21 -3.88 -16.91
N VAL A 177 15.22 -4.31 -16.11
CA VAL A 177 14.03 -5.01 -16.60
C VAL A 177 12.91 -4.00 -16.80
N ARG A 178 12.16 -4.13 -17.89
CA ARG A 178 10.96 -3.30 -18.12
C ARG A 178 9.82 -3.74 -17.20
N ALA A 179 8.98 -2.78 -16.81
CA ALA A 179 7.73 -3.09 -16.12
C ALA A 179 6.80 -3.96 -17.00
N PRO A 180 5.87 -4.70 -16.39
CA PRO A 180 4.88 -5.48 -17.13
C PRO A 180 4.05 -4.62 -18.10
N GLU A 181 3.81 -5.13 -19.31
CA GLU A 181 2.95 -4.47 -20.29
C GLU A 181 1.48 -4.63 -19.88
N LEU A 182 0.78 -3.52 -19.60
CA LEU A 182 -0.60 -3.60 -19.13
C LEU A 182 -1.56 -4.13 -20.20
N GLY A 183 -1.26 -3.91 -21.48
CA GLY A 183 -2.10 -4.33 -22.61
C GLY A 183 -2.29 -5.84 -22.73
N VAL A 184 -1.36 -6.64 -22.20
CA VAL A 184 -1.44 -8.11 -22.23
C VAL A 184 -2.14 -8.72 -21.02
N LEU A 185 -2.43 -7.91 -19.99
CA LEU A 185 -3.12 -8.36 -18.79
C LEU A 185 -4.65 -8.33 -19.00
N PRO A 186 -5.43 -9.22 -18.36
CA PRO A 186 -6.88 -9.11 -18.39
C PRO A 186 -7.35 -7.80 -17.77
N GLU A 187 -8.49 -7.28 -18.23
CA GLU A 187 -9.13 -6.12 -17.59
C GLU A 187 -9.83 -6.55 -16.29
N LEU A 188 -9.52 -5.85 -15.21
CA LEU A 188 -10.15 -6.06 -13.91
C LEU A 188 -11.55 -5.46 -13.93
N THR A 189 -12.56 -6.33 -13.83
CA THR A 189 -13.92 -5.88 -13.56
C THR A 189 -13.99 -5.24 -12.17
N PRO A 190 -14.94 -4.33 -11.91
CA PRO A 190 -15.07 -3.72 -10.58
C PRO A 190 -15.12 -4.73 -9.42
N PRO A 191 -15.88 -5.86 -9.50
CA PRO A 191 -15.86 -6.87 -8.45
C PRO A 191 -14.49 -7.52 -8.20
N LYS A 192 -13.71 -7.78 -9.27
CA LYS A 192 -12.35 -8.32 -9.15
C LYS A 192 -11.40 -7.30 -8.54
N TRP A 193 -11.54 -6.03 -8.93
CA TRP A 193 -10.75 -4.96 -8.32
C TRP A 193 -11.04 -4.81 -6.83
N GLU A 194 -12.32 -4.74 -6.45
CA GLU A 194 -12.74 -4.67 -5.04
C GLU A 194 -12.21 -5.86 -4.21
N SER A 195 -12.28 -7.07 -4.75
CA SER A 195 -11.76 -8.26 -4.06
C SER A 195 -10.24 -8.21 -3.87
N LEU A 196 -9.50 -7.65 -4.85
CA LEU A 196 -8.05 -7.49 -4.74
C LEU A 196 -7.67 -6.41 -3.75
N VAL A 197 -8.32 -5.24 -3.74
CA VAL A 197 -7.92 -4.14 -2.84
C VAL A 197 -8.20 -4.44 -1.37
N TRP A 198 -9.20 -5.27 -1.09
CA TRP A 198 -9.54 -5.72 0.26
C TRP A 198 -8.92 -7.06 0.65
N TYR A 199 -8.09 -7.64 -0.22
CA TYR A 199 -7.66 -9.04 -0.11
C TYR A 199 -7.10 -9.40 1.27
N PHE A 200 -6.29 -8.54 1.88
CA PHE A 200 -5.77 -8.78 3.22
C PHE A 200 -6.54 -7.96 4.28
N SER A 201 -7.84 -8.19 4.40
CA SER A 201 -8.68 -7.58 5.44
C SER A 201 -9.85 -8.47 5.82
N THR A 202 -10.52 -8.13 6.91
CA THR A 202 -11.80 -8.72 7.36
C THR A 202 -13.03 -8.18 6.60
N ASN A 203 -12.82 -7.30 5.61
CA ASN A 203 -13.90 -6.77 4.78
C ASN A 203 -14.65 -7.91 4.05
N PRO A 204 -16.00 -7.90 3.96
CA PRO A 204 -16.76 -8.94 3.26
C PRO A 204 -16.40 -9.16 1.79
N LEU A 205 -15.77 -8.18 1.14
CA LEU A 205 -15.29 -8.28 -0.25
C LEU A 205 -13.97 -9.06 -0.36
N SER A 206 -13.28 -9.27 0.76
CA SER A 206 -12.08 -10.09 0.83
C SER A 206 -12.42 -11.57 0.65
N PRO A 207 -11.73 -12.28 -0.26
CA PRO A 207 -11.92 -13.72 -0.43
C PRO A 207 -11.31 -14.53 0.72
N ILE A 208 -10.52 -13.89 1.58
CA ILE A 208 -9.88 -14.52 2.75
C ILE A 208 -10.25 -13.83 4.07
N ALA A 209 -11.41 -13.15 4.12
CA ALA A 209 -11.85 -12.38 5.29
C ALA A 209 -11.84 -13.21 6.58
N SER A 210 -12.34 -14.44 6.52
CA SER A 210 -12.41 -15.33 7.68
C SER A 210 -11.04 -15.80 8.14
N GLN A 211 -10.11 -16.08 7.21
CA GLN A 211 -8.74 -16.47 7.56
C GLN A 211 -7.97 -15.31 8.20
N VAL A 212 -8.17 -14.08 7.71
CA VAL A 212 -7.57 -12.88 8.30
C VAL A 212 -8.13 -12.67 9.71
N GLY A 213 -9.46 -12.74 9.88
CA GLY A 213 -10.10 -12.59 11.19
C GLY A 213 -9.64 -13.64 12.21
N GLN A 214 -9.61 -14.92 11.81
CA GLN A 214 -9.13 -16.00 12.68
C GLN A 214 -7.67 -15.78 13.09
N MET A 215 -6.80 -15.41 12.15
CA MET A 215 -5.40 -15.13 12.46
C MET A 215 -5.28 -13.98 13.47
N GLU A 216 -6.04 -12.91 13.32
CA GLU A 216 -6.00 -11.76 14.24
C GLU A 216 -6.47 -12.15 15.64
N GLU A 217 -7.51 -12.99 15.75
CA GLU A 217 -7.99 -13.55 17.02
C GLU A 217 -6.95 -14.46 17.67
N ASP A 218 -6.37 -15.41 16.91
CA ASP A 218 -5.35 -16.35 17.40
C ASP A 218 -4.12 -15.60 17.92
N PHE A 219 -3.66 -14.58 17.19
CA PHE A 219 -2.53 -13.78 17.65
C PHE A 219 -2.87 -12.91 18.85
N ARG A 220 -4.08 -12.33 18.91
CA ARG A 220 -4.52 -11.56 20.08
C ARG A 220 -4.49 -12.44 21.33
N ALA A 221 -5.01 -13.67 21.25
CA ALA A 221 -4.97 -14.62 22.35
C ALA A 221 -3.54 -14.91 22.82
N VAL A 222 -2.59 -15.14 21.90
CA VAL A 222 -1.17 -15.37 22.25
C VAL A 222 -0.53 -14.15 22.92
N LEU A 223 -0.88 -12.93 22.50
CA LEU A 223 -0.36 -11.71 23.09
C LEU A 223 -0.91 -11.48 24.51
N GLU A 224 -2.21 -11.75 24.71
CA GLU A 224 -2.85 -11.71 26.02
C GLU A 224 -2.25 -12.73 27.00
N GLU A 225 -2.01 -13.97 26.56
CA GLU A 225 -1.32 -15.00 27.35
C GLU A 225 0.08 -14.56 27.79
N ARG A 226 0.76 -13.73 26.99
CA ARG A 226 2.09 -13.16 27.28
C ARG A 226 2.03 -11.86 28.09
N GLY A 227 0.85 -11.42 28.51
CA GLY A 227 0.64 -10.19 29.28
C GLY A 227 0.87 -8.91 28.49
N MET A 228 0.81 -8.97 27.16
CA MET A 228 0.95 -7.81 26.28
C MET A 228 -0.43 -7.18 26.01
N VAL A 229 -0.53 -5.86 26.15
CA VAL A 229 -1.77 -5.13 25.86
C VAL A 229 -1.89 -4.92 24.35
N VAL A 230 -2.83 -5.62 23.72
CA VAL A 230 -3.22 -5.37 22.33
C VAL A 230 -4.18 -4.18 22.32
N ARG A 231 -3.79 -3.08 21.69
CA ARG A 231 -4.73 -1.99 21.39
C ARG A 231 -5.36 -2.29 20.04
N ASP A 232 -6.69 -2.26 19.97
CA ASP A 232 -7.38 -2.32 18.69
C ASP A 232 -6.94 -1.13 17.82
N GLN A 233 -6.77 -1.39 16.52
CA GLN A 233 -6.59 -0.31 15.56
C GLN A 233 -7.85 0.55 15.56
N PRO A 234 -7.75 1.90 15.60
CA PRO A 234 -8.88 2.75 15.29
C PRO A 234 -9.37 2.54 13.85
#